data_AF-A0A6I3GTQ0-F1
#
_entry.id   AF-A0A6I3GTQ0-F1
#
_cell.length_a   1.000
_cell.length_b   1.000
_cell.length_c   1.000
_cell.angle_alpha   90.00
_cell.angle_beta   90.00
_cell.angle_gamma   90.00
#
_symmetry.space_group_name_H-M   'P 1'
#
loop_
_entity.id
_entity.type
_entity.pdbx_description
1 polymer ?
#
loop_
_entity_poly.entity_id
_entity_poly.type
_entity_poly.pdbx_seq_one_letter_code
_entity_poly.pdbx_strand_id
1 'polypeptide(L)'
;MSNLFGYHSGQYVNNYSEAENKQFTAAFSQITEGFRVAMEQGLGAEDEKVQELVRQHYEFCLQFWKPDRDSYKSLAMSYILPSPYQESYEAVANGLGQYHYDAMVIFADKNL
;
A
#
# COMPACT_ATOMS: atom_id res chain seq x y z
N MET A 1 19.46 -18.79 -31.75
CA MET A 1 18.43 -19.63 -31.11
C MET A 1 19.08 -20.22 -29.87
N SER A 2 18.74 -19.93 -28.62
CA SER A 2 17.54 -19.31 -28.03
C SER A 2 17.90 -18.83 -26.62
N ASN A 3 17.23 -17.77 -26.19
CA ASN A 3 17.41 -16.94 -24.98
C ASN A 3 17.79 -17.65 -23.66
N LEU A 4 18.86 -17.14 -23.03
CA LEU A 4 19.30 -17.39 -21.65
C LEU A 4 18.73 -16.32 -20.69
N PHE A 5 17.41 -16.28 -20.53
CA PHE A 5 16.78 -15.47 -19.48
C PHE A 5 15.64 -16.27 -18.84
N GLY A 6 16.02 -17.24 -18.01
CA GLY A 6 15.12 -17.84 -17.03
C GLY A 6 14.91 -16.84 -15.90
N TYR A 7 14.01 -15.88 -16.10
CA TYR A 7 13.45 -15.11 -14.99
C TYR A 7 12.73 -16.10 -14.07
N HIS A 8 13.29 -16.31 -12.88
CA HIS A 8 12.58 -16.95 -11.77
C HIS A 8 11.49 -15.99 -11.28
N SER A 9 10.41 -15.85 -12.05
CA SER A 9 9.16 -15.20 -11.62
C SER A 9 8.11 -16.27 -11.30
N GLY A 10 8.53 -17.31 -10.59
CA GLY A 10 7.64 -18.31 -10.02
C GLY A 10 7.83 -18.27 -8.52
N GLN A 11 6.82 -17.76 -7.80
CA GLN A 11 6.41 -18.16 -6.44
C GLN A 11 5.64 -17.03 -5.72
N TYR A 12 4.52 -16.58 -6.27
CA TYR A 12 3.42 -16.05 -5.44
C TYR A 12 2.07 -16.46 -6.04
N VAL A 13 1.92 -17.76 -6.35
CA VAL A 13 0.58 -18.34 -6.50
C VAL A 13 0.10 -18.58 -5.08
N ASN A 14 -0.37 -17.52 -4.44
CA ASN A 14 -0.99 -17.63 -3.14
C ASN A 14 -2.30 -18.41 -3.30
N ASN A 15 -2.31 -19.66 -2.83
CA ASN A 15 -3.49 -20.50 -2.71
C ASN A 15 -4.39 -20.03 -1.54
N TYR A 16 -4.66 -18.72 -1.44
CA TYR A 16 -5.62 -18.24 -0.45
C TYR A 16 -7.02 -18.68 -0.84
N SER A 17 -7.76 -19.22 0.13
CA SER A 17 -9.17 -19.52 -0.03
C SER A 17 -9.97 -18.25 -0.34
N GLU A 18 -11.15 -18.40 -0.94
CA GLU A 18 -12.08 -17.27 -1.14
C GLU A 18 -12.38 -16.51 0.16
N ALA A 19 -12.39 -17.22 1.30
CA ALA A 19 -12.63 -16.63 2.61
C ALA A 19 -11.45 -15.72 3.04
N GLU A 20 -10.22 -16.19 2.87
CA GLU A 20 -9.02 -15.41 3.19
C GLU A 20 -8.89 -14.18 2.28
N ASN A 21 -9.15 -14.33 0.98
CA ASN A 21 -9.16 -13.19 0.05
C ASN A 21 -10.18 -12.12 0.44
N LYS A 22 -11.37 -12.52 0.91
CA LYS A 22 -12.38 -11.59 1.43
C LYS A 22 -11.91 -10.89 2.70
N GLN A 23 -11.26 -11.61 3.61
CA GLN A 23 -10.71 -11.03 4.84
C GLN A 23 -9.60 -10.02 4.53
N PHE A 24 -8.69 -10.34 3.61
CA PHE A 24 -7.63 -9.44 3.18
C PHE A 24 -8.17 -8.17 2.52
N THR A 25 -9.16 -8.34 1.63
CA THR A 25 -9.84 -7.20 1.02
C THR A 25 -10.50 -6.32 2.07
N ALA A 26 -11.20 -6.92 3.04
CA ALA A 26 -11.85 -6.17 4.12
C ALA A 26 -10.84 -5.43 5.00
N ALA A 27 -9.74 -6.09 5.40
CA ALA A 27 -8.68 -5.48 6.21
C ALA A 27 -8.02 -4.30 5.48
N PHE A 28 -7.68 -4.49 4.20
CA PHE A 28 -7.11 -3.42 3.38
C PHE A 28 -8.09 -2.25 3.21
N SER A 29 -9.36 -2.51 2.91
CA SER A 29 -10.40 -1.48 2.81
C SER A 29 -10.59 -0.70 4.11
N GLN A 30 -10.52 -1.36 5.27
CA GLN A 30 -10.58 -0.68 6.57
C GLN A 30 -9.41 0.27 6.79
N ILE A 31 -8.20 -0.13 6.40
CA ILE A 31 -7.02 0.72 6.49
C ILE A 31 -7.17 1.93 5.57
N THR A 32 -7.51 1.73 4.29
CA THR A 32 -7.74 2.82 3.33
C THR A 32 -8.81 3.80 3.81
N GLU A 33 -9.91 3.30 4.35
CA GLU A 33 -10.97 4.14 4.94
C GLU A 33 -10.45 4.96 6.12
N GLY A 34 -9.58 4.38 6.96
CA GLY A 34 -8.88 5.11 8.02
C GLY A 34 -8.08 6.31 7.50
N PHE A 35 -7.36 6.14 6.38
CA PHE A 35 -6.64 7.25 5.74
C PHE A 35 -7.58 8.32 5.21
N ARG A 36 -8.70 7.92 4.58
CA ARG A 36 -9.73 8.86 4.12
C ARG A 36 -10.27 9.69 5.28
N VAL A 37 -10.65 9.06 6.39
CA VAL A 37 -11.14 9.73 7.60
C VAL A 37 -10.08 10.64 8.23
N ALA A 38 -8.81 10.21 8.28
CA ALA A 38 -7.72 11.03 8.79
C ALA A 38 -7.49 12.28 7.93
N MET A 39 -7.57 12.13 6.60
CA MET A 39 -7.48 13.24 5.65
C MET A 39 -8.66 14.20 5.79
N GLU A 40 -9.89 13.70 5.95
CA GLU A 40 -11.09 14.52 6.21
C GLU A 40 -11.00 15.29 7.54
N GLN A 41 -10.33 14.72 8.54
CA GLN A 41 -10.04 15.40 9.81
C GLN A 41 -8.91 16.44 9.69
N GLY A 42 -8.25 16.53 8.52
CA GLY A 42 -7.13 17.43 8.28
C GLY A 42 -5.83 16.99 8.95
N LEU A 43 -5.69 15.70 9.29
CA LEU A 43 -4.45 15.17 9.86
C LEU A 43 -3.35 15.10 8.80
N GLY A 44 -2.14 15.53 9.14
CA GLY A 44 -1.00 15.45 8.23
C GLY A 44 -0.50 14.01 8.03
N ALA A 45 0.20 13.75 6.94
CA ALA A 45 0.72 12.41 6.62
C ALA A 45 1.71 11.86 7.67
N GLU A 46 2.36 12.75 8.43
CA GLU A 46 3.28 12.41 9.51
C GLU A 46 2.63 12.22 10.88
N ASP A 47 1.32 12.49 11.01
CA ASP A 47 0.59 12.37 12.27
C ASP A 47 0.65 10.94 12.81
N GLU A 48 0.74 10.79 14.12
CA GLU A 48 0.85 9.48 14.77
C GLU A 48 -0.28 8.54 14.39
N LYS A 49 -1.51 9.05 14.24
CA LYS A 49 -2.66 8.22 13.83
C LYS A 49 -2.51 7.70 12.40
N VAL A 50 -1.94 8.52 11.52
CA VAL A 50 -1.74 8.19 10.11
C VAL A 50 -0.58 7.20 9.97
N GLN A 51 0.52 7.44 10.70
CA GLN A 51 1.66 6.53 10.74
C GLN A 51 1.30 5.17 11.33
N GLU A 52 0.37 5.11 12.29
CA GLU A 52 -0.18 3.86 12.81
C GLU A 52 -0.98 3.10 11.74
N LEU A 53 -1.76 3.78 10.90
CA LEU A 53 -2.44 3.15 9.75
C LEU A 53 -1.44 2.61 8.73
N VAL A 54 -0.36 3.34 8.46
CA VAL A 54 0.73 2.88 7.59
C VAL A 54 1.42 1.65 8.19
N ARG A 55 1.64 1.63 9.50
CA ARG A 55 2.21 0.47 10.21
C ARG A 55 1.33 -0.76 10.02
N GLN A 56 0.01 -0.63 10.17
CA GLN A 56 -0.94 -1.72 9.93
C GLN A 56 -0.90 -2.18 8.46
N HIS A 57 -0.80 -1.25 7.51
CA HIS A 57 -0.61 -1.59 6.10
C HIS A 57 0.70 -2.35 5.86
N TYR A 58 1.80 -1.91 6.47
CA TYR A 58 3.10 -2.57 6.35
C TYR A 58 3.04 -3.99 6.95
N GLU A 59 2.47 -4.16 8.14
CA GLU A 59 2.25 -5.46 8.77
C GLU A 59 1.36 -6.38 7.94
N PHE A 60 0.36 -5.81 7.25
CA PHE A 60 -0.44 -6.54 6.28
C PHE A 60 0.41 -7.01 5.10
N CYS A 61 1.23 -6.14 4.51
CA CYS A 61 2.15 -6.53 3.44
C CYS A 61 3.12 -7.64 3.87
N LEU A 62 3.62 -7.60 5.11
CA LEU A 62 4.52 -8.61 5.68
C LEU A 62 3.95 -10.04 5.65
N GLN A 63 2.63 -10.21 5.61
CA GLN A 63 1.99 -11.53 5.48
C GLN A 63 2.20 -12.16 4.11
N PHE A 64 2.44 -11.35 3.08
CA PHE A 64 2.61 -11.79 1.70
C PHE A 64 4.08 -11.76 1.27
N TRP A 65 4.81 -10.71 1.67
CA TRP A 65 6.22 -10.50 1.33
C TRP A 65 6.87 -9.53 2.32
N LYS A 66 8.19 -9.60 2.48
CA LYS A 66 8.94 -8.68 3.35
C LYS A 66 9.63 -7.61 2.50
N PRO A 67 9.00 -6.44 2.27
CA PRO A 67 9.66 -5.35 1.57
C PRO A 67 10.77 -4.72 2.42
N ASP A 68 11.86 -4.36 1.76
CA ASP A 68 12.83 -3.39 2.28
C ASP A 68 12.32 -1.95 2.06
N ARG A 69 13.07 -0.96 2.57
CA ARG A 69 12.72 0.46 2.46
C ARG A 69 12.40 0.88 1.03
N ASP A 70 13.26 0.53 0.07
CA ASP A 70 13.11 0.95 -1.32
C ASP A 70 11.95 0.25 -2.03
N SER A 71 11.75 -1.04 -1.72
CA SER A 71 10.64 -1.84 -2.22
C SER A 71 9.30 -1.33 -1.71
N TYR A 72 9.23 -0.93 -0.43
CA TYR A 72 8.02 -0.37 0.16
C TYR A 72 7.68 1.02 -0.42
N LYS A 73 8.70 1.87 -0.64
CA LYS A 73 8.51 3.14 -1.37
C LYS A 73 8.07 2.92 -2.81
N SER A 74 8.61 1.89 -3.47
CA SER A 74 8.20 1.53 -4.83
C SER A 74 6.74 1.08 -4.89
N LEU A 75 6.27 0.36 -3.86
CA LEU A 75 4.85 0.05 -3.70
C LEU A 75 4.03 1.34 -3.49
N ALA A 76 4.50 2.27 -2.65
CA ALA A 76 3.81 3.55 -2.47
C ALA A 76 3.67 4.32 -3.79
N MET A 77 4.68 4.30 -4.67
CA MET A 77 4.62 5.00 -5.96
C MET A 77 3.42 4.55 -6.82
N SER A 78 2.95 3.31 -6.71
CA SER A 78 1.81 2.85 -7.51
C SER A 78 0.51 3.62 -7.22
N TYR A 79 0.43 4.30 -6.07
CA TYR A 79 -0.74 5.10 -5.68
C TYR A 79 -0.76 6.50 -6.31
N ILE A 80 0.40 7.02 -6.74
CA ILE A 80 0.54 8.35 -7.36
C ILE A 80 0.80 8.27 -8.87
N LEU A 81 1.22 7.11 -9.37
CA LEU A 81 1.47 6.94 -10.80
C LEU A 81 0.16 7.01 -11.59
N PRO A 82 0.17 7.62 -12.79
CA PRO A 82 -1.02 7.76 -13.62
C PRO A 82 -1.62 6.40 -13.93
N SER A 83 -2.74 6.11 -13.29
CA SER A 83 -3.44 4.83 -13.41
C SER A 83 -4.92 5.01 -13.09
N PRO A 84 -5.79 4.11 -13.57
CA PRO A 84 -7.19 4.11 -13.15
C PRO A 84 -7.36 3.97 -11.63
N TYR A 85 -6.36 3.40 -10.95
CA TYR A 85 -6.33 3.27 -9.49
C TYR A 85 -6.13 4.64 -8.81
N GLN A 86 -5.14 5.41 -9.27
CA GLN A 86 -4.95 6.78 -8.80
C GLN A 86 -6.21 7.63 -9.04
N GLU A 87 -6.83 7.54 -10.22
CA GLU A 87 -8.09 8.25 -10.52
C GLU A 87 -9.22 7.88 -9.56
N SER A 88 -9.32 6.61 -9.16
CA SER A 88 -10.32 6.17 -8.18
C SER A 88 -10.09 6.77 -6.79
N TYR A 89 -8.83 6.92 -6.37
CA TYR A 89 -8.48 7.56 -5.10
C TYR A 89 -8.73 9.07 -5.14
N GLU A 90 -8.36 9.72 -6.23
CA GLU A 90 -8.65 11.15 -6.47
C GLU A 90 -10.16 11.43 -6.51
N ALA A 91 -10.96 10.49 -7.03
CA ALA A 91 -12.42 10.59 -7.02
C ALA A 91 -13.03 10.44 -5.62
N VAL A 92 -12.37 9.71 -4.71
CA VAL A 92 -12.80 9.58 -3.30
C VAL A 92 -12.49 10.87 -2.54
N ALA A 93 -11.24 11.33 -2.61
CA ALA A 93 -10.82 12.62 -2.08
C ALA A 93 -9.63 13.14 -2.88
N ASN A 94 -9.70 14.39 -3.31
CA ASN A 94 -8.65 15.04 -4.08
C ASN A 94 -7.35 15.07 -3.26
N GLY A 95 -6.29 14.45 -3.78
CA GLY A 95 -4.99 14.30 -3.13
C GLY A 95 -4.84 13.08 -2.21
N LEU A 96 -5.83 12.18 -2.13
CA LEU A 96 -5.76 10.98 -1.29
C LEU A 96 -4.61 10.06 -1.69
N GLY A 97 -4.37 9.90 -3.00
CA GLY A 97 -3.25 9.09 -3.50
C GLY A 97 -1.90 9.64 -3.07
N GLN A 98 -1.71 10.96 -3.19
CA GLN A 98 -0.49 11.64 -2.74
C GLN A 98 -0.32 11.56 -1.22
N TYR A 99 -1.40 11.79 -0.47
CA TYR A 99 -1.39 11.68 0.98
C TYR A 99 -0.98 10.29 1.47
N HIS A 100 -1.50 9.25 0.82
CA HIS A 100 -1.16 7.86 1.13
C HIS A 100 0.31 7.57 0.82
N TYR A 101 0.79 8.02 -0.35
CA TYR A 101 2.20 7.90 -0.73
C TYR A 101 3.13 8.60 0.27
N ASP A 102 2.85 9.85 0.62
CA ASP A 102 3.67 10.63 1.54
C ASP A 102 3.76 9.94 2.91
N ALA A 103 2.62 9.47 3.43
CA ALA A 103 2.57 8.75 4.70
C ALA A 103 3.41 7.47 4.68
N MET A 104 3.31 6.68 3.60
CA MET A 104 4.10 5.46 3.40
C MET A 104 5.60 5.73 3.29
N VAL A 105 5.99 6.77 2.55
CA VAL A 105 7.40 7.17 2.39
C VAL A 105 7.99 7.62 3.73
N ILE A 106 7.26 8.44 4.49
CA ILE A 106 7.68 8.90 5.82
C ILE A 106 7.88 7.71 6.76
N PHE A 107 6.94 6.75 6.77
CA PHE A 107 7.07 5.54 7.58
C PHE A 107 8.28 4.72 7.17
N ALA A 108 8.47 4.50 5.87
CA ALA A 108 9.61 3.76 5.32
C ALA A 108 10.93 4.41 5.76
N ASP A 109 11.02 5.73 5.70
CA ASP A 109 12.24 6.44 6.05
C ASP A 109 12.56 6.43 7.54
N LYS A 110 11.53 6.37 8.39
CA LYS A 110 11.67 6.37 9.84
C LYS A 110 11.84 4.96 10.43
N ASN A 111 11.25 3.92 9.83
CA ASN A 111 11.09 2.60 10.47
C ASN A 111 11.74 1.43 9.72
N LEU A 112 12.02 1.54 8.42
CA LEU A 112 12.58 0.46 7.59
C LEU A 112 14.05 0.71 7.26
#